data_AF-A0A7T4R424-F1
#
_entry.id   AF-A0A7T4R424-F1
#
_cell.length_a   1.000
_cell.length_b   1.000
_cell.length_c   1.000
_cell.angle_alpha   90.00
_cell.angle_beta   90.00
_cell.angle_gamma   90.00
#
_symmetry.space_group_name_H-M   'P 1'
#
loop_
_entity.id
_entity.type
_entity.pdbx_description
1 polymer ?
#
loop_
_entity_poly.entity_id
_entity_poly.type
_entity_poly.pdbx_seq_one_letter_code
_entity_poly.pdbx_strand_id
1 'polypeptide(L)'
;MFAEFELVYHNQYNKAFPTEEKLGYAKKLWFSNLCHIPPQRITSACHRAIRESEFLPTIKGILKFCEPDDRELGLPDSHSAYLEACRAPSPKAEYHWSHPAVYHAGRDSDWFFLASTAEQQAYPVFRRNYEQLCERVRRGETLPPPEAPALPKAAAKPLSPEQQKERMREMRRKLNI
;
A
#
# COMPACT_ATOMS: atom_id res chain seq x y z
N MET A 1 -4.34 24.86 16.80
CA MET A 1 -2.95 24.32 16.90
C MET A 1 -2.11 24.99 17.98
N PHE A 2 -1.38 26.10 17.74
CA PHE A 2 -0.42 26.63 18.74
C PHE A 2 -1.08 26.97 20.09
N ALA A 3 -2.28 27.55 20.08
CA ALA A 3 -3.05 27.79 21.29
C ALA A 3 -3.45 26.49 22.02
N GLU A 4 -3.76 25.41 21.30
CA GLU A 4 -4.06 24.12 21.93
C GLU A 4 -2.80 23.51 22.55
N PHE A 5 -1.65 23.62 21.88
CA PHE A 5 -0.39 23.13 22.44
C PHE A 5 0.06 23.93 23.67
N GLU A 6 -0.22 25.23 23.72
CA GLU A 6 0.02 26.06 24.90
C GLU A 6 -0.81 25.61 26.10
N LEU A 7 -2.07 25.21 25.87
CA LEU A 7 -2.95 24.72 26.93
C LEU A 7 -2.55 23.31 27.40
N VAL A 8 -2.27 22.39 26.48
CA VAL A 8 -1.95 20.99 26.81
C VAL A 8 -0.54 20.83 27.36
N TYR A 9 0.45 21.52 26.77
CA TYR A 9 1.87 21.35 27.07
C TYR A 9 2.49 22.58 27.73
N HIS A 10 1.71 23.33 28.51
CA HIS A 10 2.05 24.66 29.06
C HIS A 10 3.53 24.88 29.43
N ASN A 11 4.08 24.02 30.30
CA ASN A 11 5.48 24.15 30.73
C ASN A 11 6.50 23.91 29.61
N GLN A 12 6.26 22.95 28.73
CA GLN A 12 7.14 22.66 27.59
C GLN A 12 7.01 23.74 26.52
N TYR A 13 5.79 24.23 26.29
CA TYR A 13 5.50 25.29 25.34
C TYR A 13 6.20 26.60 25.73
N ASN A 14 6.08 27.03 26.99
CA ASN A 14 6.74 28.23 27.48
C ASN A 14 8.27 28.11 27.47
N LYS A 15 8.82 26.91 27.72
CA LYS A 15 10.26 26.65 27.58
C LYS A 15 10.72 26.69 26.13
N ALA A 16 9.93 26.15 25.20
CA ALA A 16 10.27 26.12 23.78
C ALA A 16 10.12 27.50 23.11
N PHE A 17 9.10 28.26 23.52
CA PHE A 17 8.73 29.56 22.94
C PHE A 17 8.64 30.66 24.02
N PRO A 18 9.76 31.02 24.66
CA PRO A 18 9.77 31.95 25.79
C PRO A 18 9.49 33.40 25.40
N THR A 19 9.58 33.75 24.12
CA THR A 19 9.36 35.12 23.61
C THR A 19 8.45 35.09 22.38
N GLU A 20 7.73 36.20 22.17
CA GLU A 20 6.85 36.36 21.02
C GLU A 20 7.61 36.28 19.68
N GLU A 21 8.86 36.77 19.64
CA GLU A 21 9.74 36.63 18.47
C GLU A 21 10.02 35.17 18.13
N LYS A 22 10.42 34.35 19.12
CA LYS A 22 10.66 32.91 18.92
C LYS A 22 9.41 32.18 18.49
N LEU A 23 8.26 32.52 19.07
CA LEU A 23 6.97 32.00 18.65
C LEU A 23 6.65 32.38 17.20
N GLY A 24 6.95 33.61 16.81
CA GLY A 24 6.81 34.10 15.44
C GLY A 24 7.66 33.31 14.43
N TYR A 25 8.93 33.06 14.76
CA TYR A 25 9.82 32.23 13.93
C TYR A 25 9.32 30.78 13.83
N ALA A 26 8.87 30.19 14.95
CA ALA A 26 8.32 28.85 14.96
C ALA A 26 7.06 28.75 14.08
N LYS A 27 6.13 29.71 14.18
CA LYS A 27 4.93 29.76 13.34
C LYS A 27 5.28 29.85 11.85
N LYS A 28 6.26 30.69 11.47
CA LYS A 28 6.73 30.79 10.07
C LYS A 28 7.32 29.47 9.57
N LEU A 29 8.17 28.83 10.39
CA LEU A 29 8.78 27.54 10.07
C LEU A 29 7.73 26.43 9.92
N TRP A 30 6.75 26.37 10.83
CA TRP A 30 5.69 25.38 10.75
C TRP A 30 4.78 25.64 9.55
N PHE A 31 4.45 26.89 9.27
CA PHE A 31 3.68 27.27 8.10
C PHE A 31 4.38 26.85 6.80
N SER A 32 5.67 27.12 6.64
CA SER A 32 6.39 26.74 5.41
C SER A 32 6.38 25.23 5.15
N ASN A 33 6.35 24.40 6.20
CA ASN A 33 6.29 22.95 6.08
C ASN A 33 4.86 22.40 5.91
N LEU A 34 3.85 23.08 6.45
CA LEU A 34 2.45 22.61 6.46
C LEU A 34 1.56 23.25 5.40
N CYS A 35 2.01 24.33 4.74
CA CYS A 35 1.16 25.11 3.83
C CYS A 35 0.60 24.31 2.64
N HIS A 36 1.23 23.19 2.28
CA HIS A 36 0.78 22.29 1.21
C HIS A 36 -0.26 21.26 1.68
N ILE A 37 -0.52 21.16 2.99
CA ILE A 37 -1.41 20.17 3.59
C ILE A 37 -2.80 20.82 3.87
N PRO A 38 -3.91 20.14 3.56
CA PRO A 38 -5.25 20.64 3.88
C PRO A 38 -5.42 20.96 5.37
N PRO A 39 -6.03 22.09 5.74
CA PRO A 39 -6.22 22.50 7.15
C PRO A 39 -6.90 21.44 8.02
N GLN A 40 -7.88 20.70 7.47
CA GLN A 40 -8.60 19.64 8.18
C GLN A 40 -7.68 18.49 8.61
N ARG A 41 -6.73 18.11 7.74
CA ARG A 41 -5.72 17.09 8.06
C ARG A 41 -4.77 17.56 9.15
N ILE A 42 -4.34 18.82 9.07
CA ILE A 42 -3.49 19.44 10.08
C ILE A 42 -4.20 19.43 11.45
N THR A 43 -5.46 19.83 11.51
CA THR A 43 -6.24 19.81 12.77
C THR A 43 -6.40 18.39 13.32
N SER A 44 -6.74 17.41 12.46
CA SER A 44 -6.82 15.99 12.87
C SER A 44 -5.49 15.48 13.43
N ALA A 45 -4.38 15.79 12.74
CA ALA A 45 -3.03 15.46 13.17
C ALA A 45 -2.67 16.08 14.53
N CYS A 46 -3.07 17.33 14.78
CA CYS A 46 -2.86 17.98 16.08
C CYS A 46 -3.64 17.27 17.19
N HIS A 47 -4.92 16.94 16.97
CA HIS A 47 -5.72 16.22 17.94
C HIS A 47 -5.16 14.82 18.23
N ARG A 48 -4.64 14.12 17.21
CA ARG A 48 -3.95 12.83 17.38
C ARG A 48 -2.68 13.00 18.22
N ALA A 49 -1.85 13.98 17.89
CA ALA A 49 -0.62 14.27 18.64
C ALA A 49 -0.90 14.54 20.12
N ILE A 50 -1.96 15.28 20.44
CA ILE A 50 -2.38 15.57 21.82
C ILE A 50 -2.77 14.30 22.59
N ARG A 51 -3.42 13.33 21.92
CA ARG A 51 -3.85 12.07 22.55
C ARG A 51 -2.72 11.06 22.69
N GLU A 52 -1.80 11.02 21.73
CA GLU A 52 -0.79 9.97 21.62
C GLU A 52 0.60 10.40 22.14
N SER A 53 0.87 11.71 22.24
CA SER A 53 2.19 12.23 22.63
C SER A 53 2.16 12.90 24.00
N GLU A 54 3.02 12.41 24.91
CA GLU A 54 3.24 12.98 26.24
C GLU A 54 4.03 14.32 26.20
N PHE A 55 4.69 14.60 25.08
CA PHE A 55 5.55 15.78 24.90
C PHE A 55 5.00 16.72 23.82
N LEU A 56 5.39 17.99 23.90
CA LEU A 56 5.09 18.98 22.88
C LEU A 56 5.57 18.46 21.50
N PRO A 57 4.67 18.25 20.53
CA PRO A 57 5.08 17.69 19.25
C PRO A 57 5.96 18.67 18.48
N THR A 58 6.96 18.13 17.79
CA THR A 58 7.76 18.88 16.83
C THR A 58 7.04 18.98 15.49
N ILE A 59 7.50 19.86 14.59
CA ILE A 59 6.99 19.93 13.22
C ILE A 59 7.07 18.58 12.51
N LYS A 60 8.16 17.82 12.72
CA LYS A 60 8.33 16.47 12.17
C LYS A 60 7.31 15.49 12.76
N GLY A 61 6.99 15.62 14.05
CA GLY A 61 5.93 14.84 14.70
C GLY A 61 4.56 15.11 14.07
N ILE A 62 4.21 16.38 13.88
CA ILE A 62 2.94 16.74 13.24
C ILE A 62 2.88 16.28 11.78
N LEU A 63 3.97 16.41 11.02
CA LEU A 63 4.03 15.88 9.66
C LEU A 63 3.75 14.36 9.63
N LYS A 64 4.29 13.60 10.59
CA LYS A 64 3.99 12.17 10.72
C LYS A 64 2.51 11.91 11.02
N PHE A 65 1.88 12.71 11.87
CA PHE A 65 0.45 12.57 12.16
C PHE A 65 -0.47 13.05 11.02
N CYS A 66 0.05 13.87 10.10
CA CYS A 66 -0.62 14.27 8.87
C CYS A 66 -0.58 13.17 7.79
N GLU A 67 0.30 12.18 7.91
CA GLU A 67 0.28 11.01 7.02
C GLU A 67 -1.04 10.25 7.24
N PRO A 68 -1.72 9.86 6.14
CA PRO A 68 -2.99 9.14 6.23
C PRO A 68 -2.79 7.83 7.00
N ASP A 69 -3.74 7.53 7.87
CA ASP A 69 -3.74 6.26 8.60
C ASP A 69 -4.00 5.11 7.63
N ASP A 70 -3.49 3.92 7.95
CA ASP A 70 -3.64 2.74 7.08
C ASP A 70 -5.12 2.44 6.81
N ARG A 71 -5.98 2.70 7.80
CA ARG A 71 -7.44 2.57 7.67
C ARG A 71 -8.04 3.58 6.69
N GLU A 72 -7.54 4.82 6.64
CA GLU A 72 -8.01 5.82 5.68
C GLU A 72 -7.62 5.46 4.24
N LEU A 73 -6.52 4.72 4.08
CA LEU A 73 -6.07 4.18 2.79
C LEU A 73 -6.73 2.84 2.43
N GLY A 74 -7.57 2.29 3.30
CA GLY A 74 -8.16 0.95 3.12
C GLY A 74 -7.14 -0.19 3.22
N LEU A 75 -5.97 0.06 3.82
CA LEU A 75 -4.94 -0.95 4.03
C LEU A 75 -5.31 -1.82 5.25
N PRO A 76 -5.51 -3.15 5.07
CA PRO A 76 -5.72 -4.05 6.20
C PRO A 76 -4.47 -4.19 7.07
N ASP A 77 -4.66 -4.68 8.30
CA ASP A 77 -3.53 -5.07 9.15
C ASP A 77 -2.66 -6.16 8.50
N SER A 78 -1.35 -6.13 8.75
CA SER A 78 -0.39 -7.06 8.15
C SER A 78 -0.72 -8.54 8.34
N HIS A 79 -1.24 -8.93 9.51
CA HIS A 79 -1.64 -10.32 9.78
C HIS A 79 -2.93 -10.68 9.05
N SER A 80 -3.90 -9.76 9.03
CA SER A 80 -5.15 -9.94 8.28
C SER A 80 -4.89 -10.07 6.77
N ALA A 81 -4.02 -9.23 6.23
CA ALA A 81 -3.57 -9.27 4.84
C ALA A 81 -2.89 -10.60 4.51
N TYR A 82 -2.04 -11.10 5.40
CA TYR A 82 -1.38 -12.40 5.24
C TYR A 82 -2.39 -13.55 5.21
N LEU A 83 -3.34 -13.57 6.14
CA LEU A 83 -4.39 -14.60 6.17
C LEU A 83 -5.25 -14.59 4.90
N GLU A 84 -5.58 -13.40 4.39
CA GLU A 84 -6.28 -13.25 3.11
C GLU A 84 -5.45 -13.80 1.95
N ALA A 85 -4.15 -13.47 1.88
CA ALA A 85 -3.23 -13.97 0.87
C ALA A 85 -3.13 -15.50 0.87
N CYS A 86 -3.03 -16.12 2.04
CA CYS A 86 -3.01 -17.57 2.21
C CYS A 86 -4.34 -18.24 1.83
N ARG A 87 -5.48 -17.63 2.18
CA ARG A 87 -6.82 -18.21 1.98
C ARG A 87 -7.41 -17.96 0.59
N ALA A 88 -6.91 -16.98 -0.16
CA ALA A 88 -7.48 -16.64 -1.45
C ALA A 88 -7.48 -17.86 -2.40
N PRO A 89 -8.60 -18.21 -3.05
CA PRO A 89 -8.64 -19.27 -4.05
C PRO A 89 -7.87 -18.86 -5.32
N SER A 90 -7.44 -19.86 -6.08
CA SER A 90 -6.95 -19.65 -7.45
C SER A 90 -8.15 -19.58 -8.41
N PRO A 91 -8.19 -18.66 -9.39
CA PRO A 91 -7.14 -17.70 -9.78
C PRO A 91 -7.07 -16.46 -8.87
N LYS A 92 -5.87 -16.15 -8.36
CA LYS A 92 -5.62 -15.02 -7.45
C LYS A 92 -5.94 -13.65 -8.07
N ALA A 93 -5.95 -13.54 -9.40
CA ALA A 93 -6.23 -12.29 -10.09
C ALA A 93 -7.72 -11.95 -10.18
N GLU A 94 -8.61 -12.93 -10.07
CA GLU A 94 -10.07 -12.73 -10.07
C GLU A 94 -10.64 -12.61 -8.64
N TYR A 95 -9.78 -12.73 -7.64
CA TYR A 95 -10.16 -12.62 -6.24
C TYR A 95 -10.44 -11.17 -5.85
N HIS A 96 -11.46 -10.97 -5.01
CA HIS A 96 -11.84 -9.66 -4.49
C HIS A 96 -10.95 -9.30 -3.29
N TRP A 97 -9.78 -8.73 -3.58
CA TRP A 97 -8.83 -8.33 -2.55
C TRP A 97 -9.34 -7.13 -1.75
N SER A 98 -9.13 -7.16 -0.44
CA SER A 98 -9.41 -6.01 0.45
C SER A 98 -8.65 -4.76 0.01
N HIS A 99 -7.41 -4.93 -0.45
CA HIS A 99 -6.60 -3.86 -1.02
C HIS A 99 -5.60 -4.43 -2.06
N PRO A 100 -5.30 -3.72 -3.17
CA PRO A 100 -4.30 -4.18 -4.15
C PRO A 100 -2.91 -4.47 -3.55
N ALA A 101 -2.56 -3.78 -2.45
CA ALA A 101 -1.33 -4.04 -1.70
C ALA A 101 -1.22 -5.49 -1.20
N VAL A 102 -2.35 -6.12 -0.83
CA VAL A 102 -2.37 -7.52 -0.38
C VAL A 102 -2.00 -8.46 -1.52
N TYR A 103 -2.58 -8.24 -2.71
CA TYR A 103 -2.26 -9.00 -3.91
C TYR A 103 -0.77 -8.87 -4.29
N HIS A 104 -0.26 -7.65 -4.35
CA HIS A 104 1.13 -7.41 -4.71
C HIS A 104 2.11 -7.99 -3.67
N ALA A 105 1.81 -7.84 -2.38
CA ALA A 105 2.64 -8.45 -1.33
C ALA A 105 2.68 -9.97 -1.47
N GLY A 106 1.53 -10.60 -1.72
CA GLY A 106 1.46 -12.05 -1.91
C GLY A 106 2.20 -12.53 -3.16
N ARG A 107 2.12 -11.77 -4.26
CA ARG A 107 2.89 -12.05 -5.49
C ARG A 107 4.39 -11.92 -5.25
N ASP A 108 4.83 -10.84 -4.59
CA ASP A 108 6.24 -10.56 -4.35
C ASP A 108 6.84 -11.51 -3.29
N SER A 109 6.00 -12.15 -2.46
CA SER A 109 6.37 -13.22 -1.53
C SER A 109 6.26 -14.64 -2.08
N ASP A 110 5.87 -14.80 -3.35
CA ASP A 110 5.56 -16.07 -4.00
C ASP A 110 4.38 -16.85 -3.37
N TRP A 111 3.30 -16.98 -4.14
CA TRP A 111 2.08 -17.71 -3.73
C TRP A 111 2.35 -19.16 -3.33
N PHE A 112 3.30 -19.84 -3.99
CA PHE A 112 3.66 -21.21 -3.66
C PHE A 112 4.41 -21.27 -2.33
N PHE A 113 5.30 -20.31 -2.07
CA PHE A 113 6.01 -20.19 -0.81
C PHE A 113 5.04 -19.96 0.35
N LEU A 114 4.09 -19.04 0.19
CA LEU A 114 3.05 -18.75 1.18
C LEU A 114 2.12 -19.94 1.47
N ALA A 115 1.89 -20.81 0.48
CA ALA A 115 1.01 -21.98 0.62
C ALA A 115 1.74 -23.22 1.18
N SER A 116 3.04 -23.36 0.92
CA SER A 116 3.83 -24.55 1.26
C SER A 116 4.61 -24.42 2.56
N THR A 117 4.87 -23.20 3.03
CA THR A 117 5.73 -22.91 4.16
C THR A 117 4.92 -22.59 5.43
N ALA A 118 5.44 -22.97 6.60
CA ALA A 118 4.80 -22.66 7.87
C ALA A 118 4.75 -21.15 8.14
N GLU A 119 3.68 -20.68 8.80
CA GLU A 119 3.42 -19.25 9.08
C GLU A 119 4.62 -18.55 9.74
N GLN A 120 5.31 -19.21 10.66
CA GLN A 120 6.47 -18.64 11.37
C GLN A 120 7.61 -18.19 10.43
N GLN A 121 7.73 -18.80 9.26
CA GLN A 121 8.77 -18.49 8.27
C GLN A 121 8.20 -17.63 7.12
N ALA A 122 6.97 -17.91 6.70
CA ALA A 122 6.32 -17.19 5.59
C ALA A 122 5.86 -15.78 5.99
N TYR A 123 5.33 -15.60 7.19
CA TYR A 123 4.76 -14.33 7.64
C TYR A 123 5.78 -13.18 7.69
N PRO A 124 7.01 -13.34 8.23
CA PRO A 124 8.00 -12.25 8.23
C PRO A 124 8.37 -11.77 6.82
N VAL A 125 8.43 -12.69 5.85
CA VAL A 125 8.73 -12.36 4.45
C VAL A 125 7.57 -11.57 3.82
N PHE A 126 6.34 -12.06 4.01
CA PHE A 126 5.13 -11.35 3.56
C PHE A 126 5.02 -9.97 4.18
N ARG A 127 5.18 -9.89 5.50
CA ARG A 127 5.09 -8.65 6.27
C ARG A 127 6.05 -7.59 5.73
N ARG A 128 7.30 -7.97 5.46
CA ARG A 128 8.31 -7.05 4.91
C ARG A 128 7.87 -6.48 3.56
N ASN A 129 7.37 -7.33 2.66
CA ASN A 129 6.90 -6.90 1.34
C ASN A 129 5.65 -6.01 1.45
N TYR A 130 4.72 -6.40 2.33
CA TYR A 130 3.49 -5.65 2.59
C TYR A 130 3.78 -4.27 3.19
N GLU A 131 4.66 -4.16 4.18
CA GLU A 131 5.05 -2.88 4.79
C GLU A 131 5.65 -1.91 3.77
N GLN A 132 6.51 -2.40 2.86
CA GLN A 132 7.09 -1.60 1.78
C GLN A 132 6.01 -1.08 0.80
N LEU A 133 5.01 -1.92 0.49
CA LEU A 133 3.90 -1.52 -0.36
C LEU A 133 2.99 -0.51 0.35
N CYS A 134 2.72 -0.70 1.64
CA CYS A 134 1.97 0.28 2.45
C CYS A 134 2.69 1.63 2.48
N GLU A 135 4.02 1.67 2.64
CA GLU A 135 4.78 2.92 2.58
C GLU A 135 4.65 3.63 1.22
N ARG A 136 4.64 2.88 0.12
CA ARG A 136 4.42 3.44 -1.23
C ARG A 136 3.02 4.03 -1.37
N VAL A 137 2.00 3.33 -0.89
CA VAL A 137 0.61 3.82 -0.90
C VAL A 137 0.47 5.07 -0.01
N ARG A 138 1.12 5.11 1.16
CA ARG A 138 1.15 6.31 2.03
C ARG A 138 1.80 7.52 1.36
N ARG A 139 2.79 7.29 0.48
CA ARG A 139 3.40 8.35 -0.35
C ARG A 139 2.51 8.82 -1.51
N GLY A 140 1.32 8.23 -1.67
CA GLY A 140 0.36 8.57 -2.71
C GLY A 140 0.51 7.76 -3.99
N GLU A 141 1.30 6.68 -3.98
CA GLU A 141 1.38 5.79 -5.13
C GLU A 141 0.12 4.92 -5.24
N THR A 142 -0.50 4.90 -6.42
CA THR A 142 -1.63 4.01 -6.70
C THR A 142 -1.10 2.69 -7.24
N LEU A 143 -1.28 1.60 -6.50
CA LEU A 143 -0.92 0.27 -6.96
C LEU A 143 -1.91 -0.19 -8.05
N PRO A 144 -1.41 -0.82 -9.13
CA PRO A 144 -2.29 -1.32 -10.18
C PRO A 144 -3.23 -2.40 -9.64
N PRO A 145 -4.42 -2.57 -10.24
CA PRO A 145 -5.29 -3.68 -9.89
C PRO A 145 -4.61 -5.02 -10.25
N PRO A 146 -5.02 -6.13 -9.62
CA PRO A 146 -4.49 -7.46 -9.91
C PRO A 146 -4.51 -7.74 -11.41
N GLU A 147 -3.34 -8.03 -11.98
CA GLU A 147 -3.24 -8.39 -13.38
C GLU A 147 -3.81 -9.81 -13.55
N ALA A 148 -5.02 -9.90 -14.12
CA ALA A 148 -5.48 -11.15 -14.72
C ALA A 148 -4.51 -11.47 -15.86
N PRO A 149 -3.76 -12.59 -15.81
CA PRO A 149 -3.01 -13.00 -16.98
C PRO A 149 -4.03 -13.13 -18.09
N ALA A 150 -3.89 -12.30 -19.13
CA ALA A 150 -4.76 -12.36 -20.29
C ALA A 150 -4.77 -13.82 -20.74
N LEU A 151 -5.95 -14.46 -20.71
CA LEU A 151 -6.12 -15.81 -21.20
C LEU A 151 -5.33 -15.92 -22.51
N PRO A 152 -4.39 -16.88 -22.66
CA PRO A 152 -3.72 -17.06 -23.94
C PRO A 152 -4.84 -17.19 -24.98
N LYS A 153 -4.86 -16.25 -25.94
CA LYS A 153 -5.91 -16.18 -26.98
C LYS A 153 -6.16 -17.59 -27.45
N ALA A 154 -7.41 -18.03 -27.27
CA ALA A 154 -7.90 -19.37 -27.49
C ALA A 154 -7.02 -20.16 -28.47
N ALA A 155 -6.49 -21.29 -28.00
CA ALA A 155 -5.81 -22.28 -28.81
C ALA A 155 -6.49 -22.35 -30.18
N ALA A 156 -5.66 -22.22 -31.22
CA ALA A 156 -6.06 -22.08 -32.61
C ALA A 156 -7.34 -22.87 -32.93
N LYS A 157 -8.34 -22.19 -33.52
CA LYS A 157 -9.55 -22.84 -34.03
C LYS A 157 -9.14 -24.13 -34.74
N PRO A 158 -9.72 -25.30 -34.39
CA PRO A 158 -9.42 -26.52 -35.11
C PRO A 158 -9.66 -26.26 -36.60
N LEU A 159 -8.64 -26.56 -37.41
CA LEU A 159 -8.69 -26.37 -38.87
C LEU A 159 -9.96 -27.06 -39.39
N SER A 160 -10.67 -26.39 -40.30
CA SER A 160 -11.82 -27.00 -40.96
C SER A 160 -11.42 -28.32 -41.63
N PRO A 161 -12.35 -29.28 -41.80
CA PRO A 161 -12.05 -30.60 -42.39
C PRO A 161 -11.34 -30.51 -43.75
N GLU A 162 -11.63 -29.47 -44.53
CA GLU A 162 -10.98 -29.22 -45.82
C GLU A 162 -9.53 -28.77 -45.65
N GLN A 163 -9.26 -27.84 -44.73
CA GLN A 163 -7.90 -27.37 -44.44
C GLN A 163 -7.02 -28.46 -43.80
N GLN A 164 -7.61 -29.38 -43.04
CA GLN A 164 -6.91 -30.58 -42.54
C GLN A 164 -6.53 -31.53 -43.68
N LYS A 165 -7.43 -31.76 -44.65
CA LYS A 165 -7.16 -32.60 -45.83
C LYS A 165 -6.06 -32.00 -46.72
N GLU A 166 -6.08 -30.68 -46.94
CA GLU A 166 -5.06 -29.99 -47.74
C GLU A 166 -3.67 -30.13 -47.09
N ARG A 167 -3.56 -29.86 -45.78
CA ARG A 167 -2.30 -30.02 -45.04
C ARG A 167 -1.83 -31.47 -44.95
N MET A 168 -2.74 -32.43 -44.84
CA MET A 168 -2.40 -33.86 -44.89
C MET A 168 -1.87 -34.26 -46.27
N ARG A 169 -2.44 -33.73 -47.36
CA ARG A 169 -1.92 -33.93 -48.72
C ARG A 169 -0.55 -33.31 -48.91
N GLU A 170 -0.33 -32.11 -48.39
CA GLU A 170 0.99 -31.46 -48.41
C GLU A 170 2.04 -32.23 -47.58
N MET A 171 1.68 -32.74 -46.39
CA MET A 171 2.58 -33.57 -45.59
C MET A 171 2.92 -34.89 -46.30
N ARG A 172 1.94 -35.54 -46.92
CA ARG A 172 2.14 -36.76 -47.73
C ARG A 172 3.08 -36.52 -48.91
N ARG A 173 2.88 -35.42 -49.64
CA ARG A 173 3.79 -34.96 -50.70
C ARG A 173 5.21 -34.72 -50.20
N LYS A 174 5.38 -34.11 -49.02
CA LYS A 174 6.70 -33.85 -48.43
C LYS A 174 7.39 -35.12 -47.91
N LEU A 175 6.63 -36.14 -47.54
CA LEU A 175 7.13 -37.42 -47.05
C LEU A 175 7.29 -38.48 -48.16
N ASN A 176 6.96 -38.15 -49.42
CA ASN A 176 7.03 -39.04 -50.58
C ASN A 176 6.25 -40.36 -50.39
N ILE A 177 5.05 -40.28 -49.81
CA ILE A 177 4.07 -41.37 -49.69
C ILE A 177 2.72 -40.89 -50.21
#